data_AF-A0A7S2HMX3-F1
#
_entry.id   AF-A0A7S2HMX3-F1
#
_cell.length_a   1.000
_cell.length_b   1.000
_cell.length_c   1.000
_cell.angle_alpha   90.00
_cell.angle_beta   90.00
_cell.angle_gamma   90.00
#
_symmetry.space_group_name_H-M   'P 1'
#
loop_
_entity.id
_entity.type
_entity.pdbx_description
1 polymer ?
#
loop_
_entity_poly.entity_id
_entity_poly.type
_entity_poly.pdbx_seq_one_letter_code
_entity_poly.pdbx_strand_id
1 'polypeptide(L)'
;DIDNDDLLSEDDMQEKRSKRRAIAKAKKQGIRVVSAFEGYAYDYGMRVGDKIVAIDGKQITDKATVEDVRNMLRGKPDTSVDVTFLREGVEGQNTVTLPRTVIQVPDVKLAALVGDPKEGMGYI
;
A
#
# COMPACT_ATOMS: atom_id res chain seq x y z
N ASP A 1 1.09 -46.44 -16.64
CA ASP A 1 1.14 -46.36 -15.17
C ASP A 1 2.53 -46.00 -14.71
N ILE A 2 2.68 -44.80 -14.18
CA ILE A 2 3.27 -44.50 -12.86
C ILE A 2 3.26 -42.98 -12.82
N ASP A 3 2.27 -42.48 -12.09
CA ASP A 3 2.11 -41.10 -11.74
C ASP A 3 3.43 -40.58 -11.16
N ASN A 4 3.91 -39.50 -11.77
CA ASN A 4 5.03 -38.72 -11.29
C ASN A 4 4.56 -38.09 -9.98
N ASP A 5 4.74 -38.81 -8.87
CA ASP A 5 4.40 -38.38 -7.52
C ASP A 5 5.35 -37.23 -7.19
N ASP A 6 4.87 -36.03 -7.48
CA ASP A 6 5.52 -34.74 -7.29
C ASP A 6 5.67 -34.52 -5.77
N LEU A 7 6.63 -35.24 -5.18
CA LEU A 7 7.05 -35.16 -3.78
C LEU A 7 7.66 -33.77 -3.57
N LEU A 8 6.76 -32.80 -3.33
CA LEU A 8 7.11 -31.45 -2.92
C LEU A 8 8.08 -31.53 -1.74
N SER A 9 9.26 -30.93 -1.89
CA SER A 9 10.29 -30.97 -0.87
C SER A 9 9.79 -30.37 0.44
N GLU A 10 10.38 -30.77 1.57
CA GLU A 10 10.02 -30.20 2.87
C GLU A 10 10.19 -28.66 2.89
N ASP A 11 11.16 -28.15 2.14
CA ASP A 11 11.39 -26.71 1.93
C ASP A 11 10.23 -26.05 1.18
N ASP A 12 9.73 -26.65 0.10
CA ASP A 12 8.54 -26.16 -0.64
C ASP A 12 7.28 -26.13 0.24
N MET A 13 7.15 -27.12 1.14
CA MET A 13 6.03 -27.21 2.06
C MET A 13 6.10 -26.15 3.16
N GLN A 14 7.29 -25.84 3.67
CA GLN A 14 7.54 -24.75 4.60
C GLN A 14 7.30 -23.37 3.96
N GLU A 15 7.73 -23.18 2.71
CA GLU A 15 7.50 -21.96 1.94
C GLU A 15 6.01 -21.73 1.66
N LYS A 16 5.24 -22.77 1.31
CA LYS A 16 3.78 -22.67 1.16
C LYS A 16 3.09 -22.27 2.46
N ARG A 17 3.54 -22.80 3.61
CA ARG A 17 2.97 -22.46 4.93
C ARG A 17 3.27 -21.02 5.33
N SER A 18 4.49 -20.53 5.09
CA SER A 18 4.87 -19.14 5.39
C SER A 18 4.09 -18.15 4.52
N LYS A 19 3.98 -18.41 3.21
CA LYS A 19 3.18 -17.61 2.27
C LYS A 19 1.71 -17.55 2.68
N ARG A 20 1.08 -18.67 3.03
CA ARG A 20 -0.34 -18.69 3.47
C ARG A 20 -0.56 -17.88 4.75
N ARG A 21 0.36 -17.96 5.72
CA ARG A 21 0.30 -17.16 6.96
C ARG A 21 0.49 -15.67 6.69
N ALA A 22 1.42 -15.30 5.81
CA ALA A 22 1.65 -13.91 5.41
C ALA A 22 0.41 -13.32 4.71
N ILE A 23 -0.21 -14.07 3.79
CA ILE A 23 -1.43 -13.67 3.09
C ILE A 23 -2.60 -13.50 4.08
N ALA A 24 -2.78 -14.44 5.01
CA ALA A 24 -3.82 -14.34 6.03
C ALA A 24 -3.62 -13.13 6.97
N LYS A 25 -2.37 -12.84 7.35
CA LYS A 25 -2.02 -11.68 8.17
C LYS A 25 -2.28 -10.36 7.42
N ALA A 26 -1.87 -10.27 6.16
CA ALA A 26 -2.14 -9.11 5.30
C ALA A 26 -3.64 -8.87 5.12
N LYS A 27 -4.42 -9.94 4.93
CA LYS A 27 -5.89 -9.88 4.83
C LYS A 27 -6.55 -9.34 6.10
N LYS A 28 -6.05 -9.72 7.28
CA LYS A 28 -6.56 -9.21 8.56
C LYS A 28 -6.21 -7.73 8.79
N GLN A 29 -5.04 -7.28 8.33
CA GLN A 29 -4.60 -5.89 8.48
C GLN A 29 -5.35 -4.92 7.54
N GLY A 30 -5.81 -5.42 6.39
CA GLY A 30 -6.49 -4.63 5.37
C GLY A 30 -5.53 -3.69 4.63
N ILE A 31 -6.07 -2.80 3.82
CA ILE A 31 -5.28 -1.88 3.01
C ILE A 31 -5.01 -0.61 3.80
N ARG A 32 -3.72 -0.26 3.92
CA ARG A 32 -3.24 0.85 4.75
C ARG A 32 -2.36 1.78 3.93
N VAL A 33 -2.39 3.05 4.27
CA VAL A 33 -1.51 4.07 3.70
C VAL A 33 -0.11 3.86 4.24
N VAL A 34 0.83 3.53 3.35
CA VAL A 34 2.25 3.36 3.68
C VAL A 34 3.04 4.68 3.62
N SER A 35 2.61 5.59 2.75
CA SER A 35 3.22 6.91 2.56
C SER A 35 2.19 7.87 1.99
N ALA A 36 2.26 9.14 2.40
CA ALA A 36 1.48 10.24 1.81
C ALA A 36 2.45 11.35 1.43
N PHE A 37 2.33 11.86 0.20
CA PHE A 37 3.18 12.94 -0.32
C PHE A 37 2.52 14.30 -0.13
N GLU A 38 3.33 15.30 0.25
CA GLU A 38 2.97 16.73 0.24
C GLU A 38 2.63 17.16 -1.20
N GLY A 39 1.66 18.07 -1.36
CA GLY A 39 1.08 18.42 -2.65
C GLY A 39 0.02 17.43 -3.16
N TYR A 40 -0.15 16.28 -2.51
CA TYR A 40 -1.11 15.24 -2.85
C TYR A 40 -1.88 14.81 -1.60
N ALA A 41 -1.96 13.51 -1.32
CA ALA A 41 -2.71 12.92 -0.21
C ALA A 41 -2.47 13.54 1.16
N TYR A 42 -1.25 14.00 1.43
CA TYR A 42 -0.90 14.56 2.74
C TYR A 42 -1.64 15.87 3.02
N ASP A 43 -1.79 16.73 2.01
CA ASP A 43 -2.39 18.06 2.17
C ASP A 43 -3.90 17.96 2.46
N TYR A 44 -4.54 16.90 1.98
CA TYR A 44 -5.95 16.59 2.25
C TYR A 44 -6.17 15.83 3.56
N GLY A 45 -5.12 15.65 4.38
CA GLY A 45 -5.26 15.09 5.73
C GLY A 45 -5.04 13.59 5.84
N MET A 46 -4.70 12.87 4.75
CA MET A 46 -4.27 11.47 4.87
C MET A 46 -2.88 11.39 5.50
N ARG A 47 -2.67 10.37 6.32
CA ARG A 47 -1.42 10.11 7.05
C ARG A 47 -1.05 8.64 6.92
N VAL A 48 0.21 8.35 7.20
CA VAL A 48 0.71 6.97 7.26
C VAL A 48 -0.04 6.22 8.36
N GLY A 49 -0.42 4.98 8.07
CA GLY A 49 -1.18 4.12 8.98
C GLY A 49 -2.69 4.20 8.83
N ASP A 50 -3.22 5.16 8.07
CA ASP A 50 -4.66 5.24 7.78
C ASP A 50 -5.12 3.98 7.05
N LYS A 51 -6.16 3.32 7.58
CA LYS A 51 -6.78 2.13 6.97
C LYS A 51 -7.89 2.56 6.03
N ILE A 52 -7.74 2.29 4.74
CA ILE A 52 -8.75 2.65 3.73
C ILE A 52 -9.92 1.66 3.83
N VAL A 53 -11.13 2.20 3.99
CA VAL A 53 -12.37 1.42 4.14
C VAL A 53 -13.38 1.65 3.03
N ALA A 54 -13.35 2.80 2.35
CA ALA A 54 -14.16 3.04 1.15
C ALA A 54 -13.48 3.99 0.18
N ILE A 55 -13.80 3.85 -1.11
CA ILE A 55 -13.41 4.78 -2.18
C ILE A 55 -14.64 5.08 -3.02
N ASP A 56 -14.96 6.36 -3.23
CA ASP A 56 -16.14 6.83 -3.97
C ASP A 56 -17.44 6.14 -3.48
N GLY A 57 -17.57 6.00 -2.16
CA GLY A 57 -18.69 5.31 -1.49
C GLY A 57 -18.70 3.78 -1.63
N LYS A 58 -17.77 3.18 -2.37
CA LYS A 58 -17.64 1.72 -2.50
C LYS A 58 -16.77 1.18 -1.36
N GLN A 59 -17.36 0.34 -0.51
CA GLN A 59 -16.63 -0.28 0.60
C GLN A 59 -15.55 -1.24 0.11
N ILE A 60 -14.38 -1.13 0.73
CA ILE A 60 -13.25 -2.02 0.54
C ILE A 60 -13.48 -3.24 1.43
N THR A 61 -13.86 -4.34 0.80
CA THR A 61 -14.07 -5.60 1.52
C THR A 61 -12.73 -6.26 1.87
N ASP A 62 -12.73 -7.18 2.83
CA ASP A 62 -11.54 -7.99 3.17
C ASP A 62 -11.07 -8.89 2.02
N LYS A 63 -11.83 -8.98 0.92
CA LYS A 63 -11.45 -9.70 -0.30
C LYS A 63 -10.77 -8.81 -1.33
N ALA A 64 -10.84 -7.48 -1.18
CA ALA A 64 -10.22 -6.55 -2.11
C ALA A 64 -8.69 -6.68 -2.05
N THR A 65 -8.08 -6.78 -3.22
CA THR A 65 -6.62 -6.77 -3.36
C THR A 65 -6.11 -5.33 -3.41
N VAL A 66 -4.81 -5.16 -3.18
CA VAL A 66 -4.14 -3.86 -3.35
C VAL A 66 -4.32 -3.34 -4.78
N GLU A 67 -4.35 -4.25 -5.76
CA GLU A 67 -4.55 -3.90 -7.17
C GLU A 67 -5.95 -3.37 -7.44
N ASP A 68 -6.98 -3.97 -6.85
CA ASP A 68 -8.37 -3.48 -6.97
C ASP A 68 -8.49 -2.05 -6.45
N VAL A 69 -7.93 -1.80 -5.26
CA VAL A 69 -7.95 -0.47 -4.64
C VAL A 69 -7.16 0.55 -5.46
N ARG A 70 -6.00 0.15 -6.00
CA ARG A 70 -5.23 0.99 -6.92
C ARG A 70 -6.04 1.36 -8.15
N ASN A 71 -6.82 0.42 -8.70
CA ASN A 71 -7.66 0.66 -9.87
C ASN A 71 -8.85 1.57 -9.54
N MET A 72 -9.38 1.54 -8.31
CA MET A 72 -10.43 2.46 -7.85
C MET A 72 -9.91 3.89 -7.62
N LEU A 73 -8.69 4.02 -7.10
CA LEU A 73 -8.04 5.33 -6.92
C LEU A 73 -7.66 5.97 -8.26
N ARG A 74 -7.23 5.16 -9.23
CA ARG A 74 -6.95 5.61 -10.60
C ARG A 74 -8.23 6.05 -11.30
N GLY A 75 -8.11 7.07 -12.13
CA GLY A 75 -9.21 7.61 -12.91
C GLY A 75 -8.72 8.70 -13.84
N LYS A 76 -9.64 9.37 -14.53
CA LYS A 76 -9.30 10.48 -15.41
C LYS A 76 -8.64 11.60 -14.61
N PRO A 77 -7.53 12.20 -15.09
CA PRO A 77 -6.96 13.39 -14.46
C PRO A 77 -8.02 14.49 -14.35
N ASP A 78 -7.88 15.33 -13.33
CA ASP A 78 -8.80 16.44 -12.97
C ASP A 78 -10.19 15.99 -12.48
N THR A 79 -10.36 14.73 -12.10
CA THR A 79 -11.55 14.25 -11.40
C THR A 79 -11.28 14.07 -9.92
N SER A 80 -12.29 14.25 -9.06
CA SER A 80 -12.14 14.01 -7.62
C SER A 80 -12.39 12.55 -7.25
N VAL A 81 -11.70 12.09 -6.20
CA VAL A 81 -11.92 10.80 -5.55
C VAL A 81 -12.18 11.03 -4.06
N ASP A 82 -13.22 10.39 -3.53
CA ASP A 82 -13.51 10.37 -2.11
C ASP A 82 -12.88 9.15 -1.48
N VAL A 83 -11.99 9.34 -0.50
CA VAL A 83 -11.35 8.24 0.23
C VAL A 83 -11.78 8.30 1.67
N THR A 84 -12.44 7.23 2.11
CA THR A 84 -12.82 7.04 3.51
C THR A 84 -11.81 6.14 4.19
N PHE A 85 -11.28 6.60 5.32
CA PHE A 85 -10.29 5.88 6.11
C PHE A 85 -10.60 5.89 7.60
N LEU A 86 -10.04 4.91 8.30
CA LEU A 86 -10.01 4.79 9.75
C LEU A 86 -8.59 5.08 10.24
N ARG A 87 -8.47 5.95 11.24
CA ARG A 87 -7.19 6.28 11.87
C ARG A 87 -7.14 5.66 13.27
N GLU A 88 -6.06 4.95 13.57
CA GLU A 88 -5.86 4.39 14.92
C GLU A 88 -5.82 5.55 15.95
N GLY A 89 -6.70 5.48 16.96
CA GLY A 89 -6.84 6.51 17.99
C GLY A 89 -7.86 7.63 17.71
N VAL A 90 -8.50 7.65 16.53
CA VAL A 90 -9.63 8.54 16.23
C VAL A 90 -10.90 7.69 16.08
N GLU A 91 -11.93 8.02 16.85
CA GLU A 91 -13.22 7.34 16.71
C GLU A 91 -13.95 7.87 15.46
N GLY A 92 -14.39 6.94 14.61
CA GLY A 92 -15.16 7.25 13.40
C GLY A 92 -14.38 7.09 12.11
N GLN A 93 -15.12 7.23 11.00
CA GLN A 93 -14.59 7.21 9.64
C GLN A 93 -14.38 8.64 9.16
N ASN A 94 -13.19 8.91 8.63
CA ASN A 94 -12.87 10.19 8.03
C ASN A 94 -12.93 10.05 6.52
N THR A 95 -13.62 10.94 5.84
CA THR A 95 -13.65 11.00 4.38
C THR A 95 -12.95 12.26 3.92
N VAL A 96 -12.06 12.10 2.94
CA VAL A 96 -11.34 13.19 2.31
C VAL A 96 -11.54 13.13 0.80
N THR A 97 -11.74 14.28 0.19
CA THR A 97 -11.89 14.40 -1.27
C THR A 97 -10.57 14.88 -1.85
N LEU A 98 -9.99 14.12 -2.78
CA LEU A 98 -8.72 14.43 -3.40
C LEU A 98 -8.88 14.58 -4.92
N PRO A 99 -8.22 15.56 -5.57
CA PRO A 99 -8.15 15.63 -7.02
C PRO A 99 -7.19 14.55 -7.56
N ARG A 100 -7.60 13.85 -8.61
CA ARG A 100 -6.75 12.94 -9.39
C ARG A 100 -5.84 13.78 -10.28
N THR A 101 -4.58 13.90 -9.88
CA THR A 101 -3.55 14.59 -10.66
C THR A 101 -2.49 13.59 -11.15
N VAL A 102 -1.81 13.94 -12.23
CA VAL A 102 -0.65 13.18 -12.70
C VAL A 102 0.46 13.42 -11.69
N ILE A 103 0.76 12.38 -10.88
CA ILE A 103 1.84 12.45 -9.92
C ILE A 103 3.15 12.51 -10.70
N GLN A 104 3.78 13.69 -10.72
CA GLN A 104 5.19 13.80 -11.00
C GLN A 104 5.89 13.44 -9.70
N VAL A 105 6.19 12.15 -9.50
CA VAL A 105 7.09 11.75 -8.44
C VAL A 105 8.45 12.28 -8.89
N PRO A 106 9.06 13.29 -8.21
CA PRO A 106 10.44 13.59 -8.49
C PRO A 106 11.21 12.30 -8.18
N ASP A 107 11.76 11.69 -9.22
CA ASP A 107 12.57 10.50 -9.07
C ASP A 107 13.69 10.88 -8.09
N VAL A 108 13.80 10.09 -7.03
CA VAL A 108 14.84 10.17 -6.00
C VAL A 108 14.74 11.40 -5.08
N LYS A 109 14.25 11.18 -3.86
CA LYS A 109 14.72 11.98 -2.72
C LYS A 109 16.22 11.79 -2.67
N LEU A 110 16.95 12.85 -3.02
CA LEU A 110 18.36 13.07 -2.79
C LEU A 110 18.86 12.17 -1.65
N ALA A 111 19.62 11.12 -1.98
CA ALA A 111 20.48 10.48 -1.01
C ALA A 111 21.46 11.58 -0.58
N ALA A 112 21.15 12.24 0.54
CA ALA A 112 22.12 13.10 1.20
C ALA A 112 23.27 12.19 1.63
N LEU A 113 24.31 12.16 0.80
CA LEU A 113 25.67 11.84 1.23
C LEU A 113 25.99 12.79 2.39
N VAL A 114 25.68 12.37 3.61
CA VAL A 114 26.32 12.90 4.80
C VAL A 114 27.58 12.06 4.96
N GLY A 115 28.69 12.58 4.45
CA GLY A 115 30.00 11.95 4.58
C GLY A 115 31.08 12.77 3.91
N ASP A 116 32.08 13.17 4.69
CA ASP A 116 33.34 13.73 4.20
C ASP A 116 33.91 12.85 3.06
N PRO A 117 34.61 13.41 2.05
CA PRO A 117 34.92 12.77 0.77
C PRO A 117 35.83 11.52 0.78
N LYS A 118 36.05 10.87 1.94
CA LYS A 118 37.01 9.77 2.08
C LYS A 118 36.41 8.41 2.39
N GLU A 119 35.15 8.30 2.78
CA GLU A 119 34.53 6.99 3.10
C GLU A 119 33.06 6.95 2.65
N GLY A 120 32.84 6.91 1.34
CA GLY A 120 31.50 6.91 0.75
C GLY A 120 30.85 5.53 0.73
N MET A 121 30.16 5.14 1.80
CA MET A 121 29.19 4.04 1.77
C MET A 121 27.77 4.60 1.83
N GLY A 122 27.04 4.45 0.72
CA GLY A 122 25.64 4.89 0.60
C GLY A 122 24.67 3.88 1.21
N TYR A 123 23.75 4.37 2.04
CA TYR A 123 22.59 3.62 2.51
C TYR A 123 21.33 4.13 1.80
N ILE A 124 20.47 3.19 1.38
CA ILE A 124 19.17 3.39 0.70
C ILE A 124 18.09 3.95 1.63
#